data_AF-A0A090AMK0-F1
#
_entry.id   AF-A0A090AMK0-F1
#
_cell.length_a   1.000
_cell.length_b   1.000
_cell.length_c   1.000
_cell.angle_alpha   90.00
_cell.angle_beta   90.00
_cell.angle_gamma   90.00
#
_symmetry.space_group_name_H-M   'P 1'
#
loop_
_entity.id
_entity.type
_entity.pdbx_description
1 polymer ?
#
loop_
_entity_poly.entity_id
_entity_poly.type
_entity_poly.pdbx_seq_one_letter_code
_entity_poly.pdbx_strand_id
1 'polypeptide(L)'
;MTTIKKPEFFPLRAGYPMTDSIDFRRQVFLRREPDELSFEATAKRFGVSQSSGFRWSKPIEPQRRRNKPATKIDMEALTREVENDPEAYQSERAERLGVSRSGIG
;
A
#
# COMPACT_ATOMS: atom_id res chain seq x y z
N MET A 1 -10.05 -41.54 3.78
CA MET A 1 -10.91 -40.35 3.94
C MET A 1 -10.28 -39.47 5.00
N THR A 2 -9.47 -38.48 4.60
CA THR A 2 -8.77 -37.61 5.55
C THR A 2 -9.76 -36.53 6.00
N THR A 3 -10.25 -36.64 7.23
CA THR A 3 -11.14 -35.66 7.87
C THR A 3 -10.42 -34.32 7.96
N ILE A 4 -10.76 -33.39 7.08
CA ILE A 4 -10.31 -31.99 7.17
C ILE A 4 -10.92 -31.41 8.44
N LYS A 5 -10.11 -31.27 9.50
CA LYS A 5 -10.52 -30.59 10.73
C LYS A 5 -11.04 -29.20 10.37
N LYS A 6 -12.23 -28.87 10.87
CA LYS A 6 -12.88 -27.56 10.71
C LYS A 6 -11.87 -26.47 11.10
N PRO A 7 -11.64 -25.44 10.26
CA PRO A 7 -10.65 -24.43 10.57
C PRO A 7 -11.08 -23.68 11.83
N GLU A 8 -10.29 -23.80 12.89
CA GLU A 8 -10.49 -23.02 14.11
C GLU A 8 -10.37 -21.54 13.77
N PHE A 9 -11.48 -20.82 13.92
CA PHE A 9 -11.54 -19.39 13.76
C PHE A 9 -10.83 -18.76 14.97
N PHE A 10 -9.59 -18.31 14.79
CA PHE A 10 -8.87 -17.56 15.81
C PHE A 10 -9.40 -16.12 15.82
N PRO A 11 -10.12 -15.68 16.87
CA PRO A 11 -10.66 -14.32 16.90
C PRO A 11 -9.51 -13.34 17.16
N LEU A 12 -9.29 -12.40 16.24
CA LEU A 12 -8.45 -11.23 16.50
C LEU A 12 -9.28 -10.20 17.30
N ARG A 13 -8.57 -9.45 18.14
CA ARG A 13 -9.08 -8.47 19.11
C ARG A 13 -10.11 -7.51 18.45
N ALA A 14 -11.29 -7.38 19.07
CA ALA A 14 -12.43 -6.65 18.52
C ALA A 14 -12.14 -5.15 18.29
N GLY A 15 -12.51 -4.60 17.12
CA GLY A 15 -12.61 -3.15 16.91
C GLY A 15 -12.20 -2.56 15.55
N TYR A 16 -11.64 -3.33 14.61
CA TYR A 16 -11.36 -2.88 13.23
C TYR A 16 -12.01 -3.83 12.23
N PRO A 17 -12.45 -3.39 11.02
CA PRO A 17 -12.77 -4.31 9.94
C PRO A 17 -11.53 -5.16 9.67
N MET A 18 -11.61 -6.41 10.14
CA MET A 18 -10.50 -7.30 10.51
C MET A 18 -9.66 -7.79 9.32
N THR A 19 -10.07 -7.46 8.10
CA THR A 19 -9.58 -8.04 6.86
C THR A 19 -8.40 -7.30 6.23
N ASP A 20 -8.08 -6.08 6.67
CA ASP A 20 -7.05 -5.24 6.03
C ASP A 20 -5.89 -4.79 6.94
N SER A 21 -5.78 -5.33 8.15
CA SER A 21 -4.60 -5.09 9.00
C SER A 21 -3.38 -5.86 8.48
N ILE A 22 -2.22 -5.21 8.48
CA ILE A 22 -0.93 -5.81 8.08
C ILE A 22 -0.60 -7.03 8.93
N ASP A 23 -0.91 -6.98 10.23
CA ASP A 23 -0.65 -8.08 11.16
C ASP A 23 -1.48 -9.32 10.81
N PHE A 24 -2.72 -9.12 10.39
CA PHE A 24 -3.56 -10.22 9.89
C PHE A 24 -2.98 -10.85 8.63
N ARG A 25 -2.54 -10.02 7.67
CA ARG A 25 -1.88 -10.52 6.44
C ARG A 25 -0.64 -11.35 6.79
N ARG A 26 0.21 -10.86 7.70
CA ARG A 26 1.40 -11.60 8.18
C ARG A 26 1.03 -12.93 8.80
N GLN A 27 0.01 -12.97 9.66
CA GLN A 27 -0.48 -14.21 10.28
C GLN A 27 -1.01 -15.21 9.24
N VAL A 28 -1.68 -14.74 8.19
CA VAL A 28 -2.15 -15.59 7.09
C VAL A 28 -0.99 -16.26 6.36
N PHE A 29 0.10 -15.54 6.08
CA PHE A 29 1.27 -16.12 5.41
C PHE A 29 2.11 -17.02 6.32
N LEU A 30 2.34 -16.63 7.58
CA LEU A 30 3.06 -17.47 8.56
C LEU A 30 2.41 -18.84 8.74
N ARG A 31 1.08 -18.91 8.70
CA ARG A 31 0.32 -20.16 8.82
C ARG A 31 0.12 -20.88 7.49
N ARG A 32 0.51 -20.27 6.37
CA ARG A 32 0.49 -20.87 5.04
C ARG A 32 1.79 -21.59 4.70
N GLU A 33 2.95 -21.01 5.06
CA GLU A 33 4.28 -21.59 4.79
C GLU A 33 4.45 -23.05 5.26
N PRO A 34 4.10 -23.44 6.50
CA PRO A 34 4.33 -24.80 6.97
C PRO A 34 3.38 -25.85 6.39
N ASP A 35 2.23 -25.44 5.85
CA ASP A 35 1.14 -26.34 5.42
C ASP A 35 1.08 -26.49 3.87
N GLU A 36 1.95 -25.82 3.10
CA GLU A 36 1.91 -25.71 1.61
C GLU A 36 0.51 -25.43 1.04
N LEU A 37 -0.32 -24.67 1.76
CA LEU A 37 -1.72 -24.46 1.39
C LEU A 37 -1.86 -23.62 0.11
N SER A 38 -2.73 -24.09 -0.80
CA SER A 38 -3.24 -23.29 -1.92
C SER A 38 -3.93 -22.02 -1.41
N PHE A 39 -3.86 -20.93 -2.18
CA PHE A 39 -4.55 -19.68 -1.87
C PHE A 39 -6.05 -19.87 -1.64
N GLU A 40 -6.67 -20.84 -2.30
CA GLU A 40 -8.08 -21.20 -2.10
C GLU A 40 -8.32 -21.80 -0.70
N ALA A 41 -7.47 -22.74 -0.29
CA ALA A 41 -7.57 -23.36 1.03
C ALA A 41 -7.29 -22.35 2.15
N THR A 42 -6.28 -21.50 1.96
CA THR A 42 -5.97 -20.38 2.86
C THR A 42 -7.15 -19.40 2.94
N ALA A 43 -7.72 -18.99 1.80
CA ALA A 43 -8.88 -18.10 1.74
C ALA A 43 -10.08 -18.66 2.51
N LYS A 44 -10.39 -19.94 2.32
CA LYS A 44 -11.47 -20.65 3.04
C LYS A 44 -11.21 -20.76 4.54
N ARG A 45 -9.96 -20.97 4.96
CA ARG A 45 -9.55 -21.06 6.38
C ARG A 45 -9.68 -19.73 7.11
N PHE A 46 -9.32 -18.63 6.44
CA PHE A 46 -9.29 -17.29 7.05
C PHE A 46 -10.51 -16.42 6.72
N GLY A 47 -11.45 -16.92 5.91
CA GLY A 47 -12.66 -16.18 5.53
C GLY A 47 -12.37 -14.95 4.64
N VAL A 48 -11.30 -14.99 3.85
CA VAL A 48 -10.91 -13.91 2.93
C VAL A 48 -11.16 -14.32 1.48
N SER A 49 -11.26 -13.36 0.57
CA SER A 49 -11.32 -13.70 -0.86
C SER A 49 -9.96 -14.23 -1.34
N GLN A 50 -10.00 -15.14 -2.33
CA GLN A 50 -8.78 -15.61 -2.99
C GLN A 50 -8.00 -14.45 -3.62
N SER A 51 -8.70 -13.44 -4.14
CA SER A 51 -8.11 -12.24 -4.72
C SER A 51 -7.32 -11.41 -3.70
N SER A 52 -7.77 -11.34 -2.45
CA SER A 52 -7.02 -10.69 -1.37
C SER A 52 -5.74 -11.45 -1.04
N GLY A 53 -5.80 -12.79 -0.96
CA GLY A 53 -4.61 -13.63 -0.79
C GLY A 53 -3.56 -13.42 -1.88
N PHE A 54 -4.00 -13.34 -3.14
CA PHE A 54 -3.11 -13.04 -4.28
C PHE A 54 -2.56 -11.60 -4.26
N ARG A 55 -3.35 -10.62 -3.83
CA ARG A 55 -2.89 -9.22 -3.70
C ARG A 55 -1.80 -9.10 -2.65
N TRP A 56 -1.95 -9.79 -1.51
CA TRP A 56 -0.99 -9.75 -0.41
C TRP A 56 0.27 -10.57 -0.66
N SER A 57 0.26 -11.51 -1.61
CA SER A 57 1.45 -12.30 -1.97
C SER A 57 2.52 -11.48 -2.67
N LYS A 58 2.19 -10.26 -3.11
CA LYS A 58 3.13 -9.28 -3.68
C LYS A 58 3.63 -8.34 -2.55
N PRO A 59 3.14 -7.10 -2.36
CA PRO A 59 3.44 -6.37 -1.14
C PRO A 59 2.41 -6.71 -0.05
N ILE A 60 2.92 -7.15 1.10
CA ILE A 60 2.09 -7.39 2.29
C ILE A 60 1.60 -6.07 2.90
N GLU A 61 2.44 -5.03 2.82
CA GLU A 61 2.14 -3.67 3.26
C GLU A 61 1.25 -2.96 2.22
N PRO A 62 0.16 -2.30 2.63
CA PRO A 62 -0.64 -1.50 1.72
C PRO A 62 0.15 -0.33 1.14
N GLN A 63 -0.02 -0.09 -0.16
CA GLN A 63 0.54 1.10 -0.80
C GLN A 63 -0.20 2.35 -0.32
N ARG A 64 0.44 3.13 0.55
CA ARG A 64 -0.16 4.35 1.15
C ARG A 64 -0.14 5.55 0.22
N ARG A 65 0.84 5.63 -0.67
CA ARG A 65 1.05 6.77 -1.57
C ARG A 65 1.09 6.30 -3.02
N ARG A 66 0.41 7.07 -3.88
CA ARG A 66 0.48 6.86 -5.32
C ARG A 66 1.90 7.22 -5.80
N ASN A 67 2.57 6.29 -6.44
CA ASN A 67 3.81 6.57 -7.14
C ASN A 67 3.48 7.07 -8.56
N LYS A 68 3.24 8.37 -8.71
CA LYS A 68 3.03 9.02 -10.02
C LYS A 68 3.84 10.32 -10.06
N PRO A 69 4.59 10.57 -11.14
CA PRO A 69 5.34 11.82 -11.28
C PRO A 69 4.39 13.02 -11.42
N ALA A 70 4.89 14.19 -11.03
CA ALA A 70 4.24 15.46 -11.31
C ALA A 70 4.09 15.60 -12.84
N THR A 71 2.87 15.89 -13.31
CA THR A 71 2.59 16.00 -14.75
C THR A 71 2.71 17.43 -15.27
N LYS A 72 2.60 18.42 -14.37
CA LYS A 72 2.54 19.84 -14.72
C LYS A 72 3.85 20.61 -14.48
N ILE A 73 4.77 20.06 -13.67
CA ILE A 73 6.01 20.72 -13.29
C ILE A 73 7.17 19.87 -13.77
N ASP A 74 8.10 20.51 -14.46
CA ASP A 74 9.42 19.95 -14.69
C ASP A 74 10.23 20.04 -13.38
N MET A 75 10.55 18.88 -12.82
CA MET A 75 11.27 18.78 -11.56
C MET A 75 12.71 19.28 -11.69
N GLU A 76 13.35 19.12 -12.85
CA GLU A 76 14.72 19.59 -13.08
C GLU A 76 14.77 21.12 -13.14
N ALA A 77 13.79 21.71 -13.82
CA ALA A 77 13.63 23.17 -13.85
C ALA A 77 13.38 23.74 -12.46
N LEU A 78 12.54 23.07 -11.65
CA LEU A 78 12.29 23.47 -10.26
C LEU A 78 13.55 23.37 -9.39
N THR A 79 14.34 22.30 -9.52
CA THR A 79 15.60 22.15 -8.78
C THR A 79 16.59 23.27 -9.10
N ARG A 80 16.78 23.58 -10.40
CA ARG A 80 17.66 24.68 -10.82
C ARG A 80 17.18 26.03 -10.30
N GLU A 81 15.87 26.25 -10.24
CA GLU A 81 15.31 27.46 -9.67
C GLU A 81 15.68 27.60 -8.19
N VAL A 82 15.42 26.55 -7.39
CA VAL A 82 15.71 26.53 -5.95
C VAL A 82 17.20 26.75 -5.66
N GLU A 83 18.09 26.25 -6.52
CA GLU A 83 19.53 26.47 -6.42
C GLU A 83 19.93 27.92 -6.74
N ASN A 84 19.31 28.52 -7.76
CA ASN A 84 19.63 29.88 -8.21
C ASN A 84 19.03 30.97 -7.29
N ASP A 85 17.83 30.74 -6.76
CA ASP A 85 17.09 31.67 -5.91
C ASP A 85 16.45 30.94 -4.72
N PRO A 86 17.24 30.60 -3.69
CA PRO A 86 16.76 29.82 -2.55
C PRO A 86 15.74 30.60 -1.70
N GLU A 87 15.81 31.92 -1.70
CA GLU A 87 14.93 32.81 -0.91
C GLU A 87 13.58 33.07 -1.59
N ALA A 88 13.45 32.80 -2.89
CA ALA A 88 12.20 32.99 -3.63
C ALA A 88 10.99 32.32 -2.96
N TYR A 89 9.89 33.04 -2.90
CA TYR A 89 8.63 32.49 -2.44
C TYR A 89 8.06 31.52 -3.47
N GLN A 90 7.27 30.54 -3.00
CA GLN A 90 6.60 29.56 -3.87
C GLN A 90 5.72 30.22 -4.95
N SER A 91 5.14 31.39 -4.67
CA SER A 91 4.36 32.15 -5.66
C SER A 91 5.22 32.69 -6.80
N GLU A 92 6.41 33.19 -6.50
CA GLU A 92 7.35 33.73 -7.48
C GLU A 92 7.92 32.60 -8.35
N ARG A 93 8.28 31.47 -7.74
CA ARG A 93 8.69 30.26 -8.46
C ARG A 93 7.61 29.76 -9.40
N ALA A 94 6.36 29.77 -8.95
CA ALA A 94 5.21 29.32 -9.73
C ALA A 94 4.99 30.22 -10.96
N GLU A 95 5.12 31.53 -10.81
CA GLU A 95 5.05 32.48 -11.91
C GLU A 95 6.18 32.26 -12.93
N ARG A 96 7.42 32.10 -12.44
CA ARG A 96 8.61 31.84 -13.30
C ARG A 96 8.50 30.52 -14.07
N LEU A 97 7.95 29.48 -13.45
CA LEU A 97 7.79 28.15 -14.03
C LEU A 97 6.46 27.96 -14.78
N GLY A 98 5.58 28.98 -14.80
CA GLY A 98 4.28 28.92 -15.47
C GLY A 98 3.30 27.91 -14.86
N VAL A 99 3.41 27.63 -13.56
CA VAL A 99 2.57 26.65 -12.84
C VAL A 99 1.74 27.30 -11.73
N SER A 100 0.78 26.57 -11.17
CA SER A 100 0.03 27.05 -10.01
C SER A 100 0.86 26.98 -8.74
N ARG A 101 0.70 27.94 -7.83
CA ARG A 101 1.33 27.92 -6.49
C ARG A 101 1.12 26.59 -5.76
N SER A 102 -0.08 26.02 -5.86
CA SER A 102 -0.43 24.72 -5.26
C SER A 102 0.26 23.51 -5.90
N GLY A 103 0.86 23.68 -7.09
CA GLY A 103 1.59 22.62 -7.76
C GLY A 103 3.01 22.45 -7.23
N ILE A 104 3.62 23.52 -6.71
CA ILE A 104 5.00 23.51 -6.19
C ILE A 104 5.07 22.90 -4.78
N GLY A 105 3.98 23.01 -4.00
CA GLY A 105 3.87 22.54 -2.62
C GLY A 105 3.42 21.10 -2.45
#